data_AF-A0A4V1S677-F1
#
_entry.id   AF-A0A4V1S677-F1
#
_cell.length_a   1.000
_cell.length_b   1.000
_cell.length_c   1.000
_cell.angle_alpha   90.00
_cell.angle_beta   90.00
_cell.angle_gamma   90.00
#
_symmetry.space_group_name_H-M   'P 1'
#
loop_
_entity.id
_entity.type
_entity.pdbx_description
1 polymer ?
#
loop_
_entity_poly.entity_id
_entity_poly.type
_entity_poly.pdbx_seq_one_letter_code
_entity_poly.pdbx_strand_id
1 'polypeptide(L)'
;MRLLRLFLLSTPLLCQAEPATVPEWVAALAENYQKQEGHIAVYHSEGKDKSLDVTLATDPGSGLAVLHVISSKEGQRMEIRQWSTEPGDFFIDANGRRGHVLGLKEEIKALADTFTDDGGKNVIGMFTPELLLTGTEVSVVFGMSSRPAWENDVEGAKLGKVTDESVTFITSSRGELTVSRETGLVTRQFIVGENNEQRVLELVRHQKNPGQEALVALTRGWTTEGAEPIDNGMLKNLRFSMFQSLVEGMDEDPAHITFLKERLESHREQLEAFAVLCYRHSPDSKLVTMDWEKLVRDARVKMRKAWEEKVPEADRTEENFEKTWSAAKTEALATFQKLFERDKNLRTRVLQDLFGRGNSLKATTDAGREAKELIESGLCGAFLKEVIRSNIGRHWDAPPSE
;
A
#
# COMPACT_ATOMS: atom_id res chain seq x y z
N MET A 1 -10.07 -74.56 -29.58
CA MET A 1 -9.41 -74.18 -28.31
C MET A 1 -7.91 -74.00 -28.54
N ARG A 2 -7.45 -72.77 -28.77
CA ARG A 2 -6.05 -72.33 -28.70
C ARG A 2 -6.03 -70.79 -28.74
N LEU A 3 -5.35 -70.20 -27.75
CA LEU A 3 -4.62 -68.92 -27.76
C LEU A 3 -5.31 -67.66 -28.30
N LEU A 4 -5.62 -66.73 -27.38
CA LEU A 4 -4.96 -65.41 -27.42
C LEU A 4 -4.89 -64.83 -25.99
N ARG A 5 -3.66 -64.74 -25.47
CA ARG A 5 -3.24 -63.92 -24.34
C ARG A 5 -3.18 -62.47 -24.82
N LEU A 6 -3.77 -61.52 -24.09
CA LEU A 6 -3.20 -60.19 -23.82
C LEU A 6 -4.16 -59.39 -22.93
N PHE A 7 -3.60 -58.83 -21.86
CA PHE A 7 -3.98 -57.65 -21.05
C PHE A 7 -3.55 -57.95 -19.60
N LEU A 8 -2.26 -57.78 -19.31
CA LEU A 8 -1.70 -56.56 -18.72
C LEU A 8 -2.30 -56.25 -17.35
N LEU A 9 -1.54 -56.71 -16.35
CA LEU A 9 -1.31 -56.02 -15.08
C LEU A 9 -1.41 -54.50 -15.26
N SER A 10 -2.47 -53.91 -14.71
CA SER A 10 -2.49 -52.50 -14.36
C SER A 10 -3.22 -52.38 -13.03
N THR A 11 -2.51 -52.67 -11.96
CA THR A 11 -2.66 -51.86 -10.75
C THR A 11 -2.42 -50.42 -11.19
N PRO A 12 -3.40 -49.49 -11.07
CA PRO A 12 -3.02 -48.10 -10.97
C PRO A 12 -2.21 -48.01 -9.68
N LEU A 13 -0.89 -47.97 -9.83
CA LEU A 13 -0.04 -47.21 -8.93
C LEU A 13 -0.73 -45.86 -8.77
N LEU A 14 -1.45 -45.71 -7.66
CA LEU A 14 -1.74 -44.40 -7.08
C LEU A 14 -0.37 -43.73 -6.99
N CYS A 15 -0.06 -42.88 -7.97
CA CYS A 15 0.88 -41.81 -7.74
C CYS A 15 0.29 -41.02 -6.57
N GLN A 16 0.71 -41.36 -5.35
CA GLN A 16 0.73 -40.36 -4.29
C GLN A 16 1.62 -39.26 -4.85
N ALA A 17 0.99 -38.21 -5.36
CA ALA A 17 1.67 -36.94 -5.53
C ALA A 17 2.39 -36.67 -4.20
N GLU A 18 3.68 -36.32 -4.28
CA GLU A 18 4.43 -35.91 -3.09
C GLU A 18 3.58 -34.91 -2.30
N PRO A 19 3.55 -35.00 -0.95
CA PRO A 19 2.74 -34.09 -0.17
C PRO A 19 3.18 -32.66 -0.48
N ALA A 20 2.28 -31.90 -1.11
CA ALA A 20 2.58 -30.54 -1.51
C ALA A 20 3.11 -29.74 -0.30
N THR A 21 4.19 -29.01 -0.54
CA THR A 21 4.89 -28.18 0.42
C THR A 21 4.03 -26.99 0.87
N VAL A 22 4.42 -26.32 1.97
CA VAL A 22 3.74 -25.08 2.41
C VAL A 22 3.66 -24.05 1.28
N PRO A 23 4.77 -23.69 0.58
CA PRO A 23 4.70 -22.71 -0.51
C PRO A 23 3.77 -23.13 -1.65
N GLU A 24 3.74 -24.41 -2.02
CA GLU A 24 2.84 -24.92 -3.06
C GLU A 24 1.36 -24.79 -2.66
N TRP A 25 1.03 -25.08 -1.40
CA TRP A 25 -0.33 -24.87 -0.90
C TRP A 25 -0.70 -23.40 -0.84
N VAL A 26 0.20 -22.54 -0.37
CA VAL A 26 -0.03 -21.09 -0.32
C VAL A 26 -0.32 -20.55 -1.71
N ALA A 27 0.51 -20.89 -2.70
CA ALA A 27 0.31 -20.47 -4.09
C ALA A 27 -1.04 -20.95 -4.65
N ALA A 28 -1.38 -22.23 -4.46
CA ALA A 28 -2.64 -22.79 -4.97
C ALA A 28 -3.89 -22.16 -4.33
N LEU A 29 -3.85 -21.90 -3.02
CA LEU A 29 -4.96 -21.28 -2.30
C LEU A 29 -5.10 -19.79 -2.64
N ALA A 30 -3.99 -19.07 -2.80
CA ALA A 30 -3.98 -17.68 -3.26
C ALA A 30 -4.55 -17.56 -4.67
N GLU A 31 -4.22 -18.49 -5.57
CA GLU A 31 -4.80 -18.56 -6.91
C GLU A 31 -6.33 -18.75 -6.86
N ASN A 32 -6.84 -19.59 -5.96
CA ASN A 32 -8.28 -19.80 -5.81
C ASN A 32 -9.01 -18.58 -5.21
N TYR A 33 -8.33 -17.82 -4.34
CA TYR A 33 -8.82 -16.53 -3.86
C TYR A 33 -8.90 -15.50 -5.00
N GLN A 34 -7.89 -15.43 -5.87
CA GLN A 34 -7.86 -14.51 -7.00
C GLN A 34 -8.94 -14.79 -8.05
N LYS A 35 -9.41 -16.04 -8.15
CA LYS A 35 -10.52 -16.43 -9.04
C LYS A 35 -11.89 -15.98 -8.52
N GLN A 36 -12.01 -15.45 -7.29
CA GLN A 36 -13.28 -14.97 -6.79
C GLN A 36 -13.65 -13.65 -7.48
N GLU A 37 -14.85 -13.54 -8.05
CA GLU A 37 -15.36 -12.30 -8.66
C GLU A 37 -16.04 -11.41 -7.61
N GLY A 38 -15.51 -11.41 -6.38
CA GLY A 38 -16.06 -10.75 -5.20
C GLY A 38 -16.75 -11.69 -4.23
N HIS A 39 -16.90 -11.24 -2.98
CA HIS A 39 -17.52 -12.04 -1.92
C HIS A 39 -18.11 -11.17 -0.80
N ILE A 40 -19.02 -11.75 -0.02
CA ILE A 40 -19.36 -11.31 1.34
C ILE A 40 -19.04 -12.48 2.28
N ALA A 41 -18.11 -12.27 3.20
CA ALA A 41 -17.71 -13.22 4.23
C ALA A 41 -18.05 -12.66 5.61
N VAL A 42 -18.79 -13.42 6.41
CA VAL A 42 -19.13 -13.05 7.79
C VAL A 42 -18.46 -14.05 8.73
N TYR A 43 -17.70 -13.51 9.66
CA TYR A 43 -16.98 -14.22 10.68
C TYR A 43 -17.57 -13.96 12.06
N HIS A 44 -17.53 -14.97 12.92
CA HIS A 44 -17.99 -14.88 14.29
C HIS A 44 -16.99 -15.54 15.25
N SER A 45 -16.82 -14.94 16.42
CA SER A 45 -16.08 -15.50 17.55
C SER A 45 -16.84 -15.22 18.85
N GLU A 46 -16.95 -16.23 19.69
CA GLU A 46 -17.59 -16.13 21.01
C GLU A 46 -16.62 -16.58 22.10
N GLY A 47 -16.56 -15.82 23.19
CA GLY A 47 -15.79 -16.10 24.40
C GLY A 47 -16.62 -15.83 25.65
N LYS A 48 -16.05 -16.12 26.83
CA LYS A 48 -16.81 -16.15 28.10
C LYS A 48 -17.54 -14.83 28.46
N ASP A 49 -17.03 -13.69 28.02
CA ASP A 49 -17.62 -12.35 28.23
C ASP A 49 -17.30 -11.42 27.05
N LYS A 50 -17.08 -12.01 25.86
CA LYS A 50 -16.57 -11.32 24.69
C LYS A 50 -17.18 -11.93 23.44
N SER A 51 -17.48 -11.09 22.47
CA SER A 51 -17.89 -11.54 21.14
C SER A 51 -17.24 -10.68 20.08
N LEU A 52 -17.17 -11.24 18.88
CA LEU A 52 -16.69 -10.54 17.71
C LEU A 52 -17.45 -11.01 16.47
N ASP A 53 -18.06 -10.06 15.77
CA ASP A 53 -18.64 -10.25 14.46
C ASP A 53 -17.89 -9.40 13.44
N VAL A 54 -17.52 -9.99 12.32
CA VAL A 54 -16.80 -9.30 11.24
C VAL A 54 -17.44 -9.59 9.91
N THR A 55 -17.84 -8.55 9.18
CA THR A 55 -18.25 -8.68 7.78
C THR A 55 -17.17 -8.07 6.90
N LEU A 56 -16.69 -8.88 5.94
CA LEU A 56 -15.83 -8.46 4.85
C LEU A 56 -16.60 -8.60 3.57
N ALA A 57 -16.61 -7.55 2.75
CA ALA A 57 -17.18 -7.65 1.42
C ALA A 57 -16.32 -6.91 0.41
N THR A 58 -16.14 -7.52 -0.76
CA THR A 58 -15.40 -6.93 -1.87
C THR A 58 -16.11 -7.24 -3.18
N ASP A 59 -16.12 -6.26 -4.08
CA ASP A 59 -16.57 -6.42 -5.45
C ASP A 59 -15.51 -5.85 -6.38
N PRO A 60 -14.58 -6.68 -6.90
CA PRO A 60 -13.51 -6.25 -7.79
C PRO A 60 -14.03 -5.46 -9.00
N GLY A 61 -15.18 -5.86 -9.55
CA GLY A 61 -15.75 -5.23 -10.74
C GLY A 61 -16.13 -3.76 -10.55
N SER A 62 -16.60 -3.40 -9.35
CA SER A 62 -16.93 -2.00 -9.00
C SER A 62 -15.88 -1.31 -8.14
N GLY A 63 -14.83 -2.01 -7.71
CA GLY A 63 -13.81 -1.50 -6.79
C GLY A 63 -14.32 -1.18 -5.39
N LEU A 64 -15.51 -1.66 -5.03
CA LEU A 64 -16.08 -1.41 -3.70
C LEU A 64 -15.56 -2.43 -2.68
N ALA A 65 -15.31 -1.95 -1.46
CA ALA A 65 -14.94 -2.77 -0.31
C ALA A 65 -15.65 -2.29 0.96
N VAL A 66 -15.99 -3.24 1.82
CA VAL A 66 -16.67 -3.02 3.10
C VAL A 66 -16.02 -3.89 4.18
N LEU A 67 -15.76 -3.27 5.32
CA LEU A 67 -15.39 -3.92 6.56
C LEU A 67 -16.34 -3.43 7.66
N HIS A 68 -16.94 -4.36 8.39
CA HIS A 68 -17.75 -4.07 9.56
C HIS A 68 -17.30 -4.96 10.70
N VAL A 69 -16.86 -4.35 11.79
CA VAL A 69 -16.44 -5.04 13.00
C VAL A 69 -17.35 -4.63 14.14
N ILE A 70 -17.96 -5.59 14.80
CA ILE A 70 -18.63 -5.41 16.07
C ILE A 70 -17.91 -6.29 17.07
N SER A 71 -17.35 -5.68 18.11
CA SER A 71 -16.75 -6.40 19.22
C SER A 71 -17.45 -6.04 20.52
N SER A 72 -17.55 -7.01 21.42
CA SER A 72 -18.01 -6.80 22.77
C SER A 72 -17.00 -7.38 23.76
N LYS A 73 -16.79 -6.69 24.88
CA LYS A 73 -15.99 -7.17 26.01
C LYS A 73 -16.55 -6.59 27.29
N GLU A 74 -16.93 -7.44 28.24
CA GLU A 74 -17.34 -7.01 29.59
C GLU A 74 -18.45 -5.94 29.56
N GLY A 75 -19.41 -6.09 28.64
CA GLY A 75 -20.52 -5.14 28.45
C GLY A 75 -20.18 -3.86 27.68
N GLN A 76 -18.91 -3.64 27.33
CA GLN A 76 -18.50 -2.58 26.41
C GLN A 76 -18.61 -3.07 24.97
N ARG A 77 -19.28 -2.28 24.12
CA ARG A 77 -19.40 -2.56 22.68
C ARG A 77 -18.56 -1.56 21.90
N MET A 78 -17.77 -2.06 20.96
CA MET A 78 -17.07 -1.26 19.96
C MET A 78 -17.57 -1.65 18.58
N GLU A 79 -17.85 -0.65 17.76
CA GLU A 79 -18.22 -0.82 16.37
C GLU A 79 -17.28 0.01 15.49
N ILE A 80 -16.70 -0.67 14.50
CA ILE A 80 -15.86 -0.07 13.48
C ILE A 80 -16.46 -0.40 12.13
N ARG A 81 -16.61 0.61 11.29
CA ARG A 81 -17.06 0.48 9.91
C ARG A 81 -16.01 1.09 9.02
N GLN A 82 -15.74 0.44 7.92
CA GLN A 82 -14.98 1.00 6.83
C GLN A 82 -15.70 0.65 5.54
N TRP A 83 -15.84 1.64 4.67
CA TRP A 83 -16.50 1.43 3.39
C TRP A 83 -15.95 2.37 2.34
N SER A 84 -16.07 1.95 1.10
CA SER A 84 -15.89 2.80 -0.05
C SER A 84 -17.23 3.21 -0.67
N THR A 85 -17.33 4.46 -1.08
CA THR A 85 -18.45 4.97 -1.90
C THR A 85 -18.16 4.85 -3.39
N GLU A 86 -16.89 4.81 -3.76
CA GLU A 86 -16.37 4.61 -5.10
C GLU A 86 -14.94 4.04 -5.03
N PRO A 87 -14.38 3.47 -6.11
CA PRO A 87 -13.02 2.95 -6.12
C PRO A 87 -12.00 3.93 -5.54
N GLY A 88 -11.27 3.50 -4.51
CA GLY A 88 -10.19 4.27 -3.89
C GLY A 88 -10.62 5.33 -2.86
N ASP A 89 -11.92 5.61 -2.74
CA ASP A 89 -12.45 6.57 -1.77
C ASP A 89 -12.93 5.84 -0.52
N PHE A 90 -12.32 6.09 0.64
CA PHE A 90 -12.55 5.29 1.85
C PHE A 90 -12.93 6.14 3.07
N PHE A 91 -13.96 5.68 3.76
CA PHE A 91 -14.41 6.23 5.03
C PHE A 91 -14.21 5.21 6.14
N ILE A 92 -13.85 5.69 7.32
CA ILE A 92 -13.76 4.90 8.54
C ILE A 92 -14.65 5.56 9.59
N ASP A 93 -15.49 4.79 10.27
CA ASP A 93 -16.24 5.19 11.45
C ASP A 93 -15.83 4.28 12.60
N ALA A 94 -15.29 4.85 13.67
CA ALA A 94 -15.03 4.14 14.92
C ALA A 94 -15.86 4.79 16.04
N ASN A 95 -16.92 4.12 16.46
CA ASN A 95 -17.83 4.59 17.52
C ASN A 95 -18.34 6.04 17.32
N GLY A 96 -18.68 6.42 16.09
CA GLY A 96 -19.23 7.72 15.72
C GLY A 96 -18.17 8.77 15.37
N ARG A 97 -16.88 8.48 15.57
CA ARG A 97 -15.79 9.30 15.03
C ARG A 97 -15.52 8.88 13.61
N ARG A 98 -15.76 9.81 12.67
CA ARG A 98 -15.66 9.53 11.25
C ARG A 98 -14.44 10.20 10.65
N GLY A 99 -13.73 9.41 9.86
CA GLY A 99 -12.57 9.83 9.14
C GLY A 99 -12.69 9.51 7.65
N HIS A 100 -12.06 10.34 6.84
CA HIS A 100 -11.96 10.21 5.39
C HIS A 100 -10.49 10.03 5.02
N VAL A 101 -10.17 8.96 4.29
CA VAL A 101 -8.81 8.73 3.80
C VAL A 101 -8.63 9.50 2.49
N LEU A 102 -8.27 10.77 2.60
CA LEU A 102 -8.01 11.63 1.45
C LEU A 102 -6.80 11.14 0.66
N GLY A 103 -6.85 11.26 -0.67
CA GLY A 103 -5.69 11.06 -1.52
C GLY A 103 -5.33 9.62 -1.84
N LEU A 104 -5.93 8.65 -1.13
CA LEU A 104 -5.65 7.23 -1.31
C LEU A 104 -6.06 6.77 -2.72
N LYS A 105 -7.21 7.22 -3.22
CA LYS A 105 -7.68 6.95 -4.58
C LYS A 105 -6.67 7.37 -5.64
N GLU A 106 -6.22 8.61 -5.55
CA GLU A 106 -5.30 9.21 -6.52
C GLU A 106 -3.93 8.55 -6.45
N GLU A 107 -3.44 8.27 -5.25
CA GLU A 107 -2.15 7.61 -5.04
C GLU A 107 -2.17 6.17 -5.54
N ILE A 108 -3.17 5.38 -5.16
CA ILE A 108 -3.40 4.02 -5.64
C ILE A 108 -3.42 4.01 -7.17
N LYS A 109 -4.20 4.92 -7.77
CA LYS A 109 -4.30 5.02 -9.22
C LYS A 109 -2.95 5.32 -9.85
N ALA A 110 -2.24 6.34 -9.35
CA ALA A 110 -0.94 6.71 -9.91
C ALA A 110 0.09 5.57 -9.79
N LEU A 111 0.05 4.80 -8.70
CA LEU A 111 0.90 3.63 -8.50
C LEU A 111 0.54 2.49 -9.44
N ALA A 112 -0.73 2.16 -9.56
CA ALA A 112 -1.18 1.12 -10.46
C ALA A 112 -0.90 1.50 -11.91
N ASP A 113 -1.14 2.75 -12.31
CA ASP A 113 -0.74 3.27 -13.62
C ASP A 113 0.77 3.18 -13.87
N THR A 114 1.60 3.11 -12.82
CA THR A 114 3.06 2.96 -12.92
C THR A 114 3.49 1.49 -13.08
N PHE A 115 2.76 0.56 -12.45
CA PHE A 115 3.24 -0.83 -12.27
C PHE A 115 2.31 -1.91 -12.84
N THR A 116 1.09 -1.58 -13.26
CA THR A 116 0.10 -2.53 -13.82
C THR A 116 -0.47 -2.02 -15.14
N ASP A 117 -0.72 -2.94 -16.07
CA ASP A 117 -1.31 -2.59 -17.38
C ASP A 117 -2.82 -2.31 -17.30
N ASP A 118 -3.46 -2.63 -16.18
CA ASP A 118 -4.90 -2.44 -15.97
C ASP A 118 -5.27 -1.10 -15.31
N GLY A 119 -4.28 -0.29 -14.91
CA GLY A 119 -4.48 1.04 -14.31
C GLY A 119 -5.19 1.02 -12.96
N GLY A 120 -5.05 -0.07 -12.19
CA GLY A 120 -5.56 -0.14 -10.82
C GLY A 120 -7.03 -0.49 -10.68
N LYS A 121 -7.64 -1.06 -11.72
CA LYS A 121 -9.03 -1.54 -11.69
C LYS A 121 -9.32 -2.58 -10.58
N ASN A 122 -8.28 -3.21 -10.03
CA ASN A 122 -8.37 -4.29 -9.05
C ASN A 122 -7.86 -3.91 -7.65
N VAL A 123 -7.80 -2.62 -7.31
CA VAL A 123 -7.26 -2.21 -6.00
C VAL A 123 -8.34 -2.37 -4.94
N ILE A 124 -8.28 -3.50 -4.24
CA ILE A 124 -9.22 -3.91 -3.22
C ILE A 124 -8.55 -3.74 -1.87
N GLY A 125 -9.24 -3.10 -0.92
CA GLY A 125 -8.79 -3.07 0.47
C GLY A 125 -8.73 -4.50 1.03
N MET A 126 -7.53 -4.94 1.42
CA MET A 126 -7.35 -6.21 2.13
C MET A 126 -7.60 -6.06 3.64
N PHE A 127 -7.98 -7.16 4.28
CA PHE A 127 -8.20 -7.24 5.72
C PHE A 127 -7.50 -8.46 6.31
N THR A 128 -6.65 -8.29 7.32
CA THR A 128 -5.88 -9.38 7.94
C THR A 128 -6.62 -9.97 9.16
N PRO A 129 -6.96 -11.28 9.17
CA PRO A 129 -7.72 -11.91 10.24
C PRO A 129 -7.05 -11.94 11.64
N GLU A 130 -5.71 -11.92 11.73
CA GLU A 130 -4.95 -11.93 13.01
C GLU A 130 -5.42 -10.86 14.01
N LEU A 131 -5.81 -9.69 13.52
CA LEU A 131 -6.08 -8.48 14.30
C LEU A 131 -7.38 -8.56 15.13
N LEU A 132 -8.12 -9.66 14.95
CA LEU A 132 -9.42 -9.90 15.56
C LEU A 132 -9.35 -10.62 16.90
N LEU A 133 -8.27 -11.38 17.13
CA LEU A 133 -8.22 -12.28 18.28
C LEU A 133 -7.16 -11.89 19.32
N THR A 134 -6.12 -11.13 18.94
CA THR A 134 -4.92 -10.88 19.76
C THR A 134 -4.88 -9.53 20.49
N GLY A 135 -5.74 -8.55 20.18
CA GLY A 135 -5.71 -7.24 20.84
C GLY A 135 -6.99 -6.40 20.70
N THR A 136 -7.20 -5.44 21.62
CA THR A 136 -8.24 -4.38 21.53
C THR A 136 -7.95 -3.32 20.48
N GLU A 137 -6.77 -3.37 19.84
CA GLU A 137 -6.39 -2.48 18.76
C GLU A 137 -6.71 -3.15 17.42
N VAL A 138 -7.87 -2.80 16.85
CA VAL A 138 -8.14 -3.08 15.44
C VAL A 138 -7.20 -2.21 14.63
N SER A 139 -6.08 -2.79 14.19
CA SER A 139 -5.22 -2.15 13.21
C SER A 139 -5.87 -2.29 11.84
N VAL A 140 -6.08 -1.17 11.15
CA VAL A 140 -6.58 -1.17 9.77
C VAL A 140 -5.36 -1.25 8.86
N VAL A 141 -5.18 -2.38 8.18
CA VAL A 141 -4.13 -2.55 7.17
C VAL A 141 -4.78 -2.39 5.81
N PHE A 142 -4.52 -1.29 5.12
CA PHE A 142 -4.81 -1.22 3.69
C PHE A 142 -3.74 -2.04 2.95
N GLY A 143 -4.16 -3.08 2.23
CA GLY A 143 -3.28 -3.80 1.30
C GLY A 143 -3.73 -3.57 -0.12
N MET A 144 -2.81 -3.19 -1.02
CA MET A 144 -3.05 -3.21 -2.47
C MET A 144 -2.62 -4.58 -3.00
N SER A 145 -3.48 -5.59 -2.91
CA SER A 145 -3.10 -6.88 -3.49
C SER A 145 -4.32 -7.73 -3.82
N SER A 146 -4.24 -8.41 -4.96
CA SER A 146 -5.14 -9.51 -5.33
C SER A 146 -4.90 -10.77 -4.48
N ARG A 147 -3.87 -10.78 -3.63
CA ARG A 147 -3.54 -11.87 -2.72
C ARG A 147 -4.38 -11.82 -1.45
N PRO A 148 -4.72 -12.97 -0.87
CA PRO A 148 -5.45 -13.02 0.39
C PRO A 148 -4.59 -12.52 1.55
N ALA A 149 -5.22 -11.88 2.52
CA ALA A 149 -4.50 -11.26 3.63
C ALA A 149 -3.81 -12.24 4.58
N TRP A 150 -4.17 -13.52 4.53
CA TRP A 150 -3.52 -14.57 5.31
C TRP A 150 -2.22 -15.09 4.65
N GLU A 151 -1.88 -14.68 3.43
CA GLU A 151 -0.72 -15.21 2.71
C GLU A 151 0.59 -14.94 3.46
N ASN A 152 0.78 -13.71 3.95
CA ASN A 152 1.97 -13.33 4.73
C ASN A 152 1.96 -13.95 6.13
N ASP A 153 0.79 -14.37 6.60
CA ASP A 153 0.58 -14.88 7.96
C ASP A 153 1.16 -16.28 8.14
N VAL A 154 1.36 -16.97 7.03
CA VAL A 154 1.80 -18.37 6.99
C VAL A 154 3.25 -18.52 6.54
N GLU A 155 3.99 -17.42 6.44
CA GLU A 155 5.43 -17.47 6.23
C GLU A 155 6.12 -18.25 7.37
N GLY A 156 6.90 -19.27 7.01
CA GLY A 156 7.55 -20.16 7.99
C GLY A 156 6.59 -21.04 8.80
N ALA A 157 5.30 -21.10 8.44
CA ALA A 157 4.33 -21.98 9.08
C ALA A 157 4.62 -23.46 8.79
N LYS A 158 4.09 -24.34 9.64
CA LYS A 158 4.06 -25.78 9.39
C LYS A 158 2.70 -26.19 8.83
N LEU A 159 2.67 -27.22 7.99
CA LEU A 159 1.39 -27.83 7.61
C LEU A 159 0.79 -28.58 8.81
N GLY A 160 -0.47 -28.26 9.10
CA GLY A 160 -1.34 -29.03 9.98
C GLY A 160 -2.18 -30.01 9.16
N LYS A 161 -3.49 -30.03 9.42
CA LYS A 161 -4.43 -30.91 8.72
C LYS A 161 -4.69 -30.44 7.28
N VAL A 162 -4.56 -31.35 6.33
CA VAL A 162 -4.96 -31.16 4.92
C VAL A 162 -6.12 -32.11 4.62
N THR A 163 -7.22 -31.58 4.09
CA THR A 163 -8.40 -32.33 3.66
C THR A 163 -8.73 -32.01 2.20
N ASP A 164 -9.75 -32.70 1.66
CA ASP A 164 -10.28 -32.36 0.33
C ASP A 164 -10.88 -30.95 0.26
N GLU A 165 -11.31 -30.41 1.40
CA GLU A 165 -12.03 -29.14 1.50
C GLU A 165 -11.14 -27.99 1.99
N SER A 166 -10.05 -28.28 2.73
CA SER A 166 -9.30 -27.23 3.43
C SER A 166 -7.84 -27.60 3.71
N VAL A 167 -7.02 -26.58 3.97
CA VAL A 167 -5.63 -26.70 4.41
C VAL A 167 -5.48 -25.91 5.70
N THR A 168 -4.84 -26.50 6.72
CA THR A 168 -4.53 -25.83 7.98
C THR A 168 -3.04 -25.53 8.08
N PHE A 169 -2.70 -24.28 8.35
CA PHE A 169 -1.35 -23.79 8.62
C PHE A 169 -1.19 -23.55 10.12
N ILE A 170 -0.11 -24.09 10.69
CA ILE A 170 0.28 -23.87 12.09
C ILE A 170 1.37 -22.80 12.10
N THR A 171 0.99 -21.60 12.49
CA THR A 171 1.87 -20.44 12.51
C THR A 171 2.48 -20.26 13.90
N SER A 172 3.63 -19.57 13.99
CA SER A 172 4.31 -19.31 15.25
C SER A 172 3.64 -18.20 16.08
N SER A 173 3.04 -17.22 15.43
CA SER A 173 2.43 -16.03 16.07
C SER A 173 0.91 -15.95 15.95
N ARG A 174 0.29 -16.61 14.96
CA ARG A 174 -1.12 -16.41 14.57
C ARG A 174 -2.02 -17.61 14.83
N GLY A 175 -1.49 -18.62 15.52
CA GLY A 175 -2.17 -19.88 15.81
C GLY A 175 -2.41 -20.74 14.57
N GLU A 176 -3.53 -21.45 14.55
CA GLU A 176 -3.91 -22.35 13.45
C GLU A 176 -4.86 -21.64 12.49
N LEU A 177 -4.47 -21.54 11.22
CA LEU A 177 -5.26 -20.94 10.15
C LEU A 177 -5.75 -22.02 9.19
N THR A 178 -7.05 -22.24 9.13
CA THR A 178 -7.68 -23.14 8.17
C THR A 178 -8.26 -22.34 7.00
N VAL A 179 -7.84 -22.70 5.78
CA VAL A 179 -8.19 -22.03 4.53
C VAL A 179 -8.96 -23.00 3.63
N SER A 180 -10.05 -22.53 3.02
CA SER A 180 -10.83 -23.31 2.05
C SER A 180 -10.03 -23.54 0.78
N ARG A 181 -9.97 -24.80 0.33
CA ARG A 181 -9.39 -25.16 -0.96
C ARG A 181 -10.22 -24.65 -2.13
N GLU A 182 -11.53 -24.48 -1.94
CA GLU A 182 -12.42 -24.02 -3.00
C GLU A 182 -12.33 -22.51 -3.22
N THR A 183 -12.23 -21.73 -2.15
CA THR A 183 -12.38 -20.26 -2.21
C THR A 183 -11.12 -19.50 -1.87
N GLY A 184 -10.11 -20.15 -1.27
CA GLY A 184 -8.94 -19.47 -0.73
C GLY A 184 -9.23 -18.55 0.46
N LEU A 185 -10.44 -18.58 1.03
CA LEU A 185 -10.79 -17.80 2.23
C LEU A 185 -10.42 -18.56 3.50
N VAL A 186 -10.01 -17.83 4.54
CA VAL A 186 -9.95 -18.38 5.91
C VAL A 186 -11.35 -18.82 6.29
N THR A 187 -11.51 -20.08 6.68
CA THR A 187 -12.76 -20.64 7.21
C THR A 187 -12.72 -20.74 8.72
N ARG A 188 -11.53 -20.87 9.31
CA ARG A 188 -11.34 -20.94 10.76
C ARG A 188 -9.97 -20.41 11.15
N GLN A 189 -9.92 -19.61 12.19
CA GLN A 189 -8.68 -19.27 12.90
C GLN A 189 -8.82 -19.66 14.36
N PHE A 190 -7.85 -20.42 14.87
CA PHE A 190 -7.75 -20.76 16.28
C PHE A 190 -6.49 -20.15 16.87
N ILE A 191 -6.64 -19.45 18.00
CA ILE A 191 -5.51 -18.96 18.77
C ILE A 191 -5.64 -19.34 20.25
N VAL A 192 -4.49 -19.35 20.91
CA VAL A 192 -4.40 -19.40 22.37
C VAL A 192 -3.91 -18.04 22.85
N GLY A 193 -4.81 -17.28 23.46
CA GLY A 193 -4.54 -15.93 23.97
C GLY A 193 -3.82 -15.93 25.33
N GLU A 194 -3.60 -14.73 25.87
CA GLU A 194 -3.02 -14.53 27.19
C GLU A 194 -3.86 -15.25 28.26
N ASN A 195 -3.20 -16.05 29.12
CA ASN A 195 -3.82 -16.94 30.12
C ASN A 195 -4.45 -18.24 29.58
N ASN A 196 -3.98 -18.77 28.44
CA ASN A 196 -4.49 -20.00 27.83
C ASN A 196 -5.98 -19.94 27.42
N GLU A 197 -6.53 -18.73 27.22
CA GLU A 197 -7.87 -18.57 26.67
C GLU A 197 -7.87 -19.01 25.21
N GLN A 198 -8.63 -20.06 24.89
CA GLN A 198 -8.82 -20.49 23.51
C GLN A 198 -9.82 -19.58 22.82
N ARG A 199 -9.49 -19.09 21.63
CA ARG A 199 -10.41 -18.30 20.80
C ARG A 199 -10.48 -18.88 19.40
N VAL A 200 -11.69 -18.88 18.86
CA VAL A 200 -11.98 -19.39 17.52
C VAL A 200 -12.75 -18.32 16.76
N LEU A 201 -12.22 -17.91 15.61
CA LEU A 201 -12.96 -17.14 14.61
C LEU A 201 -13.38 -18.09 13.51
N GLU A 202 -14.68 -18.16 13.21
CA GLU A 202 -15.24 -19.06 12.20
C GLU A 202 -15.97 -18.27 11.12
N LEU A 203 -15.80 -18.70 9.87
CA LEU A 203 -16.60 -18.21 8.74
C LEU A 203 -18.01 -18.80 8.86
N VAL A 204 -18.96 -18.00 9.31
CA VAL A 204 -20.36 -18.43 9.56
C VAL A 204 -21.27 -18.19 8.35
N ARG A 205 -20.88 -17.29 7.45
CA ARG A 205 -21.62 -17.04 6.20
C ARG A 205 -20.68 -16.63 5.09
N HIS A 206 -20.91 -17.18 3.90
CA HIS A 206 -20.19 -16.80 2.69
C HIS A 206 -21.16 -16.66 1.51
N GLN A 207 -21.10 -15.55 0.79
CA GLN A 207 -21.80 -15.31 -0.46
C GLN A 207 -20.78 -14.97 -1.55
N LYS A 208 -20.73 -15.78 -2.61
CA LYS A 208 -19.86 -15.56 -3.77
C LYS A 208 -20.51 -14.58 -4.75
N ASN A 209 -19.70 -13.78 -5.42
CA ASN A 209 -20.07 -12.86 -6.51
C ASN A 209 -21.34 -12.05 -6.19
N PRO A 210 -21.36 -11.32 -5.06
CA PRO A 210 -22.54 -10.62 -4.57
C PRO A 210 -22.94 -9.43 -5.46
N GLY A 211 -21.97 -8.87 -6.21
CA GLY A 211 -22.12 -7.68 -7.03
C GLY A 211 -22.24 -6.37 -6.23
N GLN A 212 -22.08 -5.26 -6.95
CA GLN A 212 -22.09 -3.90 -6.40
C GLN A 212 -23.34 -3.60 -5.54
N GLU A 213 -24.53 -3.99 -6.00
CA GLU A 213 -25.79 -3.69 -5.29
C GLU A 213 -25.85 -4.28 -3.88
N ALA A 214 -25.29 -5.47 -3.69
CA ALA A 214 -25.24 -6.12 -2.39
C ALA A 214 -24.29 -5.38 -1.43
N LEU A 215 -23.16 -4.88 -1.93
CA LEU A 215 -22.23 -4.07 -1.12
C LEU A 215 -22.86 -2.72 -0.74
N VAL A 216 -23.55 -2.06 -1.67
CA VAL A 216 -24.30 -0.82 -1.39
C VAL A 216 -25.42 -1.07 -0.37
N ALA A 217 -26.02 -2.27 -0.36
CA ALA A 217 -27.01 -2.63 0.65
C ALA A 217 -26.39 -2.80 2.05
N LEU A 218 -25.14 -3.30 2.17
CA LEU A 218 -24.44 -3.43 3.45
C LEU A 218 -24.16 -2.08 4.10
N THR A 219 -23.87 -1.06 3.29
CA THR A 219 -23.51 0.28 3.78
C THR A 219 -24.72 1.22 3.89
N ARG A 220 -25.93 0.70 3.68
CA ARG A 220 -27.17 1.49 3.72
C ARG A 220 -27.36 2.11 5.10
N GLY A 221 -27.25 3.43 5.16
CA GLY A 221 -27.38 4.21 6.40
C GLY A 221 -26.04 4.61 7.04
N TRP A 222 -24.90 4.26 6.44
CA TRP A 222 -23.59 4.75 6.86
C TRP A 222 -23.32 6.08 6.16
N THR A 223 -23.24 7.16 6.95
CA THR A 223 -23.11 8.53 6.42
C THR A 223 -21.67 8.99 6.39
N THR A 224 -21.29 9.68 5.31
CA THR A 224 -19.99 10.34 5.14
C THR A 224 -19.96 11.76 5.71
N GLU A 225 -21.11 12.31 6.13
CA GLU A 225 -21.25 13.72 6.53
C GLU A 225 -20.48 14.06 7.81
N GLY A 226 -19.47 14.93 7.76
CA GLY A 226 -18.66 15.27 8.93
C GLY A 226 -17.53 14.28 9.21
N ALA A 227 -17.16 13.47 8.22
CA ALA A 227 -15.87 12.79 8.22
C ALA A 227 -14.73 13.79 8.11
N GLU A 228 -13.75 13.72 9.01
CA GLU A 228 -12.54 14.54 8.98
C GLU A 228 -11.40 13.83 8.25
N PRO A 229 -10.46 14.53 7.61
CA PRO A 229 -9.29 13.89 7.02
C PRO A 229 -8.50 13.06 8.04
N ILE A 230 -8.23 11.79 7.72
CA ILE A 230 -7.36 10.93 8.54
C ILE A 230 -5.89 11.29 8.29
N ASP A 231 -5.07 11.21 9.33
CA ASP A 231 -3.62 11.48 9.30
C ASP A 231 -2.89 10.73 8.17
N ASN A 232 -2.03 11.45 7.45
CA ASN A 232 -1.17 10.97 6.38
C ASN A 232 -0.18 9.87 6.83
N GLY A 233 0.03 9.67 8.13
CA GLY A 233 0.83 8.54 8.65
C GLY A 233 0.42 7.18 8.08
N MET A 234 -0.88 6.98 7.82
CA MET A 234 -1.40 5.75 7.24
C MET A 234 -0.99 5.56 5.77
N LEU A 235 -1.07 6.62 4.97
CA LEU A 235 -0.62 6.61 3.57
C LEU A 235 0.87 6.32 3.47
N LYS A 236 1.68 6.90 4.37
CA LYS A 236 3.13 6.66 4.41
C LYS A 236 3.47 5.19 4.65
N ASN A 237 2.76 4.53 5.57
CA ASN A 237 2.93 3.10 5.83
C ASN A 237 2.49 2.25 4.63
N LEU A 238 1.37 2.58 3.99
CA LEU A 238 0.93 1.90 2.77
C LEU A 238 1.99 1.98 1.68
N ARG A 239 2.50 3.19 1.40
CA ARG A 239 3.57 3.42 0.42
C ARG A 239 4.77 2.54 0.73
N PHE A 240 5.24 2.56 1.97
CA PHE A 240 6.36 1.74 2.43
C PHE A 240 6.14 0.25 2.12
N SER A 241 5.01 -0.31 2.56
CA SER A 241 4.71 -1.73 2.38
C SER A 241 4.71 -2.15 0.91
N MET A 242 4.11 -1.37 0.01
CA MET A 242 4.05 -1.74 -1.41
C MET A 242 5.43 -1.71 -2.07
N PHE A 243 6.22 -0.66 -1.82
CA PHE A 243 7.56 -0.57 -2.40
C PHE A 243 8.51 -1.61 -1.78
N GLN A 244 8.29 -1.98 -0.51
CA GLN A 244 9.01 -3.08 0.13
C GLN A 244 8.69 -4.42 -0.56
N SER A 245 7.41 -4.71 -0.87
CA SER A 245 7.03 -5.92 -1.61
C SER A 245 7.61 -5.96 -3.02
N LEU A 246 7.74 -4.82 -3.71
CA LEU A 246 8.43 -4.77 -5.00
C LEU A 246 9.91 -5.13 -4.86
N VAL A 247 10.58 -4.65 -3.80
CA VAL A 247 12.00 -4.99 -3.54
C VAL A 247 12.15 -6.47 -3.18
N GLU A 248 11.26 -7.01 -2.35
CA GLU A 248 11.24 -8.43 -1.98
C GLU A 248 10.99 -9.33 -3.18
N GLY A 249 10.07 -8.96 -4.08
CA GLY A 249 9.85 -9.69 -5.33
C GLY A 249 11.08 -9.76 -6.23
N MET A 250 11.96 -8.74 -6.19
CA MET A 250 13.24 -8.77 -6.91
C MET A 250 14.33 -9.57 -6.16
N ASP A 251 14.24 -9.66 -4.83
CA ASP A 251 15.08 -10.58 -4.05
C ASP A 251 14.74 -12.04 -4.37
N GLU A 252 13.46 -12.35 -4.59
CA GLU A 252 12.96 -13.68 -4.94
C GLU A 252 13.21 -14.05 -6.40
N ASP A 253 12.98 -13.13 -7.34
CA ASP A 253 13.21 -13.36 -8.77
C ASP A 253 14.00 -12.20 -9.42
N PRO A 254 15.33 -12.29 -9.40
CA PRO A 254 16.22 -11.31 -10.01
C PRO A 254 15.99 -11.09 -11.51
N ALA A 255 15.33 -12.00 -12.23
CA ALA A 255 15.08 -11.85 -13.67
C ALA A 255 14.18 -10.65 -13.97
N HIS A 256 13.37 -10.21 -13.00
CA HIS A 256 12.44 -9.10 -13.15
C HIS A 256 13.08 -7.70 -12.96
N ILE A 257 14.37 -7.60 -12.58
CA ILE A 257 15.02 -6.30 -12.36
C ILE A 257 15.06 -5.45 -13.65
N THR A 258 15.24 -6.09 -14.80
CA THR A 258 15.23 -5.42 -16.11
C THR A 258 13.83 -4.86 -16.39
N PHE A 259 12.79 -5.64 -16.11
CA PHE A 259 11.40 -5.19 -16.24
C PHE A 259 11.10 -4.00 -15.32
N LEU A 260 11.58 -4.01 -14.07
CA LEU A 260 11.42 -2.88 -13.15
C LEU A 260 12.08 -1.60 -13.69
N LYS A 261 13.31 -1.70 -14.21
CA LYS A 261 14.01 -0.57 -14.85
C LYS A 261 13.21 -0.02 -16.04
N GLU A 262 12.78 -0.89 -16.93
CA GLU A 262 11.99 -0.51 -18.11
C GLU A 262 10.66 0.14 -17.70
N ARG A 263 9.98 -0.38 -16.67
CA ARG A 263 8.73 0.20 -16.15
C ARG A 263 8.94 1.58 -15.55
N LEU A 264 9.93 1.74 -14.67
CA LEU A 264 10.22 3.05 -14.05
C LEU A 264 10.61 4.11 -15.09
N GLU A 265 11.32 3.73 -16.15
CA GLU A 265 11.67 4.65 -17.23
C GLU A 265 10.46 4.98 -18.12
N SER A 266 9.70 3.96 -18.53
CA SER A 266 8.52 4.14 -19.40
C SER A 266 7.34 4.84 -18.73
N HIS A 267 7.25 4.78 -17.39
CA HIS A 267 6.15 5.37 -16.61
C HIS A 267 6.64 6.50 -15.70
N ARG A 268 7.70 7.21 -16.12
CA ARG A 268 8.29 8.31 -15.37
C ARG A 268 7.29 9.43 -15.06
N GLU A 269 6.39 9.75 -15.99
CA GLU A 269 5.38 10.79 -15.78
C GLU A 269 4.37 10.41 -14.69
N GLN A 270 4.02 9.13 -14.59
CA GLN A 270 3.14 8.58 -13.57
C GLN A 270 3.84 8.60 -12.20
N LEU A 271 5.15 8.28 -12.15
CA LEU A 271 5.96 8.39 -10.94
C LEU A 271 6.06 9.86 -10.46
N GLU A 272 6.17 10.81 -11.40
CA GLU A 272 6.14 12.24 -11.10
C GLU A 272 4.75 12.67 -10.59
N ALA A 273 3.66 12.21 -11.21
CA ALA A 273 2.30 12.47 -10.74
C ALA A 273 2.04 11.90 -9.34
N PHE A 274 2.53 10.69 -9.07
CA PHE A 274 2.48 10.08 -7.74
C PHE A 274 3.23 10.92 -6.70
N ALA A 275 4.43 11.41 -7.04
CA ALA A 275 5.20 12.25 -6.13
C ALA A 275 4.52 13.60 -5.85
N VAL A 276 3.81 14.17 -6.84
CA VAL A 276 3.00 15.39 -6.65
C VAL A 276 1.89 15.16 -5.64
N LEU A 277 1.22 14.01 -5.71
CA LEU A 277 0.18 13.64 -4.74
C LEU A 277 0.79 13.46 -3.34
N CYS A 278 1.91 12.75 -3.23
CA CYS A 278 2.62 12.58 -1.97
C CYS A 278 2.98 13.92 -1.31
N TYR A 279 3.45 14.89 -2.11
CA TYR A 279 3.78 16.24 -1.65
C TYR A 279 2.55 16.99 -1.13
N ARG A 280 1.44 16.97 -1.89
CA ARG A 280 0.18 17.63 -1.49
C ARG A 280 -0.41 17.03 -0.21
N HIS A 281 -0.27 15.71 -0.04
CA HIS A 281 -0.69 14.99 1.16
C HIS A 281 0.42 14.91 2.22
N SER A 282 1.39 15.83 2.22
CA SER A 282 2.41 15.91 3.27
C SER A 282 2.63 17.36 3.73
N PRO A 283 1.59 18.08 4.20
CA PRO A 283 1.69 19.50 4.57
C PRO A 283 2.73 19.75 5.66
N ASP A 284 2.97 18.79 6.55
CA ASP A 284 3.94 18.88 7.65
C ASP A 284 5.35 18.41 7.27
N SER A 285 5.62 18.13 5.99
CA SER A 285 6.95 17.76 5.53
C SER A 285 7.95 18.88 5.87
N LYS A 286 9.10 18.50 6.44
CA LYS A 286 10.17 19.48 6.74
C LYS A 286 10.70 20.19 5.50
N LEU A 287 10.54 19.57 4.33
CA LEU A 287 10.88 20.17 3.05
C LEU A 287 9.81 21.15 2.60
N VAL A 288 8.53 20.87 2.85
CA VAL A 288 7.42 21.82 2.63
C VAL A 288 7.55 23.04 3.54
N THR A 289 7.88 22.84 4.81
CA THR A 289 7.96 23.92 5.81
C THR A 289 9.32 24.63 5.86
N MET A 290 10.21 24.39 4.91
CA MET A 290 11.49 25.10 4.82
C MET A 290 11.22 26.59 4.50
N ASP A 291 12.10 27.47 4.96
CA ASP A 291 12.04 28.90 4.62
C ASP A 291 12.51 29.13 3.17
N TRP A 292 11.65 28.74 2.23
CA TRP A 292 11.89 28.85 0.79
C TRP A 292 12.02 30.29 0.32
N GLU A 293 11.29 31.20 0.95
CA GLU A 293 11.38 32.64 0.69
C GLU A 293 12.78 33.15 0.98
N LYS A 294 13.34 32.85 2.16
CA LYS A 294 14.72 33.19 2.48
C LYS A 294 15.71 32.56 1.51
N LEU A 295 15.52 31.30 1.15
CA LEU A 295 16.43 30.60 0.23
C LEU A 295 16.44 31.26 -1.16
N VAL A 296 15.27 31.66 -1.68
CA VAL A 296 15.16 32.39 -2.95
C VAL A 296 15.75 33.80 -2.83
N ARG A 297 15.49 34.50 -1.72
CA ARG A 297 16.07 35.84 -1.45
C ARG A 297 17.60 35.78 -1.40
N ASP A 298 18.17 34.82 -0.69
CA ASP A 298 19.62 34.64 -0.59
C ASP A 298 20.24 34.31 -1.96
N ALA A 299 19.54 33.53 -2.79
CA ALA A 299 19.95 33.27 -4.17
C ALA A 299 19.90 34.54 -5.04
N ARG A 300 18.86 35.36 -4.90
CA ARG A 300 18.71 36.65 -5.60
C ARG A 300 19.83 37.62 -5.24
N VAL A 301 20.19 37.72 -3.96
CA VAL A 301 21.31 38.56 -3.49
C VAL A 301 22.64 38.09 -4.09
N LYS A 302 22.91 36.77 -4.07
CA LYS A 302 24.13 36.21 -4.66
C LYS A 302 24.19 36.44 -6.17
N MET A 303 23.09 36.24 -6.87
CA MET A 303 23.01 36.45 -8.31
C MET A 303 23.18 37.92 -8.68
N ARG A 304 22.58 38.84 -7.91
CA ARG A 304 22.78 40.29 -8.08
C ARG A 304 24.26 40.67 -8.00
N LYS A 305 24.95 40.22 -6.97
CA LYS A 305 26.39 40.47 -6.83
C LYS A 305 27.18 39.94 -8.02
N ALA A 306 26.93 38.69 -8.43
CA ALA A 306 27.61 38.08 -9.57
C ALA A 306 27.29 38.76 -10.92
N TRP A 307 26.09 39.33 -11.06
CA TRP A 307 25.66 40.09 -12.22
C TRP A 307 26.35 41.45 -12.27
N GLU A 308 26.38 42.19 -11.16
CA GLU A 308 27.08 43.48 -11.05
C GLU A 308 28.58 43.34 -11.37
N GLU A 309 29.23 42.26 -10.94
CA GLU A 309 30.65 41.98 -11.26
C GLU A 309 30.91 41.77 -12.76
N LYS A 310 29.90 41.36 -13.54
CA LYS A 310 30.03 41.02 -14.97
C LYS A 310 29.47 42.07 -15.91
N VAL A 311 28.50 42.86 -15.46
CA VAL A 311 27.77 43.82 -16.30
C VAL A 311 28.37 45.22 -16.14
N PRO A 312 28.65 45.94 -17.26
CA PRO A 312 29.12 47.32 -17.23
C PRO A 312 28.19 48.23 -16.43
N GLU A 313 28.75 49.18 -15.70
CA GLU A 313 27.99 50.05 -14.79
C GLU A 313 26.86 50.84 -15.48
N ALA A 314 27.07 51.21 -16.75
CA ALA A 314 26.07 51.88 -17.57
C ALA A 314 24.79 51.04 -17.83
N ASP A 315 24.90 49.71 -17.76
CA ASP A 315 23.81 48.78 -18.02
C ASP A 315 23.18 48.23 -16.73
N ARG A 316 23.67 48.66 -15.55
CA ARG A 316 23.20 48.20 -14.24
C ARG A 316 21.89 48.87 -13.81
N THR A 317 20.82 48.60 -14.53
CA THR A 317 19.47 49.02 -14.16
C THR A 317 18.70 47.89 -13.47
N GLU A 318 17.75 48.26 -12.61
CA GLU A 318 16.88 47.28 -11.96
C GLU A 318 16.09 46.46 -13.00
N GLU A 319 15.60 47.11 -14.06
CA GLU A 319 14.90 46.44 -15.16
C GLU A 319 15.76 45.37 -15.84
N ASN A 320 17.06 45.64 -16.06
CA ASN A 320 17.98 44.69 -16.66
C ASN A 320 18.29 43.53 -15.72
N PHE A 321 18.40 43.79 -14.42
CA PHE A 321 18.55 42.73 -13.44
C PHE A 321 17.29 41.85 -13.37
N GLU A 322 16.09 42.43 -13.33
CA GLU A 322 14.84 41.66 -13.28
C GLU A 322 14.64 40.77 -14.52
N LYS A 323 15.01 41.25 -15.72
CA LYS A 323 15.01 40.42 -16.93
C LYS A 323 15.97 39.24 -16.81
N THR A 324 17.16 39.48 -16.27
CA THR A 324 18.18 38.44 -16.06
C THR A 324 17.72 37.42 -15.00
N TRP A 325 17.20 37.90 -13.88
CA TRP A 325 16.64 37.07 -12.80
C TRP A 325 15.49 36.18 -13.28
N SER A 326 14.55 36.76 -14.04
CA SER A 326 13.42 36.02 -14.62
C SER A 326 13.90 34.95 -15.61
N ALA A 327 14.87 35.29 -16.47
CA ALA A 327 15.43 34.34 -17.44
C ALA A 327 16.21 33.18 -16.78
N ALA A 328 16.78 33.41 -15.59
CA ALA A 328 17.56 32.39 -14.87
C ALA A 328 16.71 31.37 -14.12
N LYS A 329 15.37 31.53 -14.03
CA LYS A 329 14.49 30.66 -13.24
C LYS A 329 14.67 29.17 -13.54
N THR A 330 14.66 28.81 -14.83
CA THR A 330 14.80 27.40 -15.25
C THR A 330 16.16 26.81 -14.87
N GLU A 331 17.25 27.57 -15.05
CA GLU A 331 18.60 27.13 -14.70
C GLU A 331 18.78 27.03 -13.18
N ALA A 332 18.19 27.96 -12.43
CA ALA A 332 18.20 27.95 -10.98
C ALA A 332 17.45 26.73 -10.44
N LEU A 333 16.26 26.43 -10.94
CA LEU A 333 15.49 25.23 -10.56
C LEU A 333 16.33 23.95 -10.78
N ALA A 334 17.00 23.82 -11.93
CA ALA A 334 17.86 22.68 -12.23
C ALA A 334 19.09 22.61 -11.31
N THR A 335 19.68 23.76 -10.96
CA THR A 335 20.80 23.85 -10.02
C THR A 335 20.37 23.44 -8.61
N PHE A 336 19.24 23.96 -8.13
CA PHE A 336 18.69 23.57 -6.83
C PHE A 336 18.42 22.07 -6.79
N GLN A 337 17.78 21.51 -7.81
CA GLN A 337 17.52 20.07 -7.89
C GLN A 337 18.81 19.26 -7.74
N LYS A 338 19.86 19.58 -8.50
CA LYS A 338 21.16 18.88 -8.40
C LYS A 338 21.83 19.03 -7.04
N LEU A 339 21.71 20.20 -6.40
CA LEU A 339 22.26 20.44 -5.06
C LEU A 339 21.54 19.58 -4.02
N PHE A 340 20.21 19.53 -4.11
CA PHE A 340 19.38 18.74 -3.22
C PHE A 340 19.55 17.23 -3.42
N GLU A 341 19.67 16.76 -4.67
CA GLU A 341 19.96 15.35 -4.98
C GLU A 341 21.31 14.87 -4.41
N ARG A 342 22.29 15.77 -4.25
CA ARG A 342 23.61 15.45 -3.67
C ARG A 342 23.61 15.42 -2.14
N ASP A 343 22.61 16.00 -1.49
CA ASP A 343 22.51 16.01 -0.03
C ASP A 343 21.89 14.70 0.49
N LYS A 344 22.74 13.83 1.04
CA LYS A 344 22.33 12.55 1.63
C LYS A 344 21.32 12.71 2.77
N ASN A 345 21.45 13.78 3.58
CA ASN A 345 20.51 14.02 4.67
C ASN A 345 19.14 14.40 4.15
N LEU A 346 19.11 15.09 3.00
CA LEU A 346 17.88 15.48 2.35
C LEU A 346 17.17 14.28 1.73
N ARG A 347 17.90 13.38 1.05
CA ARG A 347 17.35 12.10 0.58
C ARG A 347 16.69 11.34 1.73
N THR A 348 17.35 11.22 2.88
CA THR A 348 16.76 10.60 4.07
C THR A 348 15.47 11.30 4.54
N ARG A 349 15.42 12.64 4.51
CA ARG A 349 14.21 13.39 4.88
C ARG A 349 13.06 13.17 3.90
N VAL A 350 13.34 13.17 2.58
CA VAL A 350 12.34 12.85 1.56
C VAL A 350 11.76 11.46 1.79
N LEU A 351 12.62 10.45 2.02
CA LEU A 351 12.16 9.09 2.30
C LEU A 351 11.32 9.01 3.59
N GLN A 352 11.63 9.80 4.62
CA GLN A 352 10.78 9.89 5.83
C GLN A 352 9.43 10.55 5.56
N ASP A 353 9.38 11.51 4.64
CA ASP A 353 8.11 12.13 4.23
C ASP A 353 7.28 11.18 3.35
N LEU A 354 7.92 10.36 2.53
CA LEU A 354 7.27 9.35 1.69
C LEU A 354 6.80 8.13 2.50
N PHE A 355 7.64 7.59 3.38
CA PHE A 355 7.45 6.29 4.04
C PHE A 355 7.22 6.35 5.55
N GLY A 356 7.41 7.50 6.18
CA GLY A 356 7.32 7.66 7.64
C GLY A 356 8.68 7.57 8.33
N ARG A 357 8.75 8.08 9.57
CA ARG A 357 10.00 8.09 10.34
C ARG A 357 10.43 6.67 10.70
N GLY A 358 11.69 6.33 10.44
CA GLY A 358 12.27 5.03 10.77
C GLY A 358 12.05 3.95 9.73
N ASN A 359 11.23 4.22 8.70
CA ASN A 359 10.99 3.30 7.60
C ASN A 359 12.03 3.53 6.49
N SER A 360 12.73 2.47 6.12
CA SER A 360 13.66 2.43 4.99
C SER A 360 13.52 1.09 4.29
N LEU A 361 13.45 1.09 2.96
CA LEU A 361 13.32 -0.16 2.22
C LEU A 361 14.51 -1.08 2.52
N LYS A 362 14.23 -2.37 2.64
CA LYS A 362 15.20 -3.42 2.96
C LYS A 362 15.35 -4.35 1.76
N ALA A 363 16.59 -4.75 1.51
CA ALA A 363 16.94 -5.70 0.46
C ALA A 363 17.98 -6.68 1.01
N THR A 364 17.92 -7.92 0.54
CA THR A 364 18.78 -9.02 0.99
C THR A 364 19.75 -9.49 -0.10
N THR A 365 19.41 -9.31 -1.38
CA THR A 365 20.23 -9.66 -2.55
C THR A 365 20.77 -8.43 -3.27
N ASP A 366 21.68 -8.63 -4.24
CA ASP A 366 22.13 -7.55 -5.13
C ASP A 366 21.00 -7.01 -6.01
N ALA A 367 20.10 -7.87 -6.49
CA ALA A 367 18.96 -7.48 -7.30
C ALA A 367 17.97 -6.62 -6.50
N GLY A 368 17.63 -7.03 -5.27
CA GLY A 368 16.81 -6.20 -4.38
C GLY A 368 17.50 -4.89 -3.98
N ARG A 369 18.83 -4.88 -3.79
CA ARG A 369 19.59 -3.65 -3.52
C ARG A 369 19.50 -2.68 -4.70
N GLU A 370 19.60 -3.19 -5.92
CA GLU A 370 19.42 -2.42 -7.13
C GLU A 370 18.00 -1.89 -7.28
N ALA A 371 16.98 -2.73 -7.04
CA ALA A 371 15.57 -2.35 -7.07
C ALA A 371 15.27 -1.21 -6.08
N LYS A 372 15.74 -1.38 -4.84
CA LYS A 372 15.66 -0.35 -3.80
C LYS A 372 16.24 0.98 -4.26
N GLU A 373 17.46 0.96 -4.81
CA GLU A 373 18.14 2.19 -5.22
C GLU A 373 17.40 2.90 -6.36
N LEU A 374 16.87 2.14 -7.33
CA LEU A 374 16.07 2.65 -8.43
C LEU A 374 14.78 3.31 -7.94
N ILE A 375 14.03 2.62 -7.08
CA ILE A 375 12.77 3.10 -6.51
C ILE A 375 13.01 4.36 -5.67
N GLU A 376 13.93 4.29 -4.70
CA GLU A 376 14.21 5.42 -3.81
C GLU A 376 14.71 6.64 -4.58
N SER A 377 15.59 6.45 -5.57
CA SER A 377 16.14 7.57 -6.36
C SER A 377 15.07 8.18 -7.27
N GLY A 378 14.26 7.37 -7.93
CA GLY A 378 13.16 7.84 -8.78
C GLY A 378 12.13 8.64 -7.99
N LEU A 379 11.68 8.10 -6.84
CA LEU A 379 10.73 8.77 -5.96
C LEU A 379 11.31 10.04 -5.34
N CYS A 380 12.56 10.01 -4.86
CA CYS A 380 13.19 11.19 -4.28
C CYS A 380 13.38 12.29 -5.32
N GLY A 381 13.84 11.96 -6.52
CA GLY A 381 14.01 12.91 -7.61
C GLY A 381 12.69 13.57 -8.01
N ALA A 382 11.63 12.76 -8.18
CA ALA A 382 10.30 13.24 -8.51
C ALA A 382 9.72 14.15 -7.41
N PHE A 383 9.82 13.73 -6.14
CA PHE A 383 9.33 14.51 -5.00
C PHE A 383 10.08 15.83 -4.85
N LEU A 384 11.41 15.81 -4.97
CA LEU A 384 12.23 17.03 -4.89
C LEU A 384 11.95 17.99 -6.03
N LYS A 385 11.82 17.47 -7.25
CA LYS A 385 11.42 18.27 -8.42
C LYS A 385 10.12 19.00 -8.14
N GLU A 386 9.14 18.32 -7.56
CA GLU A 386 7.85 18.96 -7.22
C GLU A 386 7.99 19.99 -6.09
N VAL A 387 8.65 19.64 -4.99
CA VAL A 387 8.89 20.56 -3.86
C VAL A 387 9.55 21.84 -4.36
N ILE A 388 10.61 21.71 -5.16
CA ILE A 388 11.37 22.83 -5.70
C ILE A 388 10.50 23.64 -6.66
N ARG A 389 9.81 22.98 -7.60
CA ARG A 389 8.91 23.65 -8.56
C ARG A 389 7.82 24.46 -7.85
N SER A 390 7.15 23.84 -6.88
CA SER A 390 6.02 24.45 -6.16
C SER A 390 6.47 25.59 -5.26
N ASN A 391 7.59 25.45 -4.54
CA ASN A 391 8.04 26.48 -3.60
C ASN A 391 8.89 27.57 -4.26
N ILE A 392 9.93 27.21 -5.01
CA ILE A 392 10.73 28.21 -5.73
C ILE A 392 9.87 28.94 -6.75
N GLY A 393 9.01 28.23 -7.49
CA GLY A 393 8.10 28.86 -8.44
C GLY A 393 7.21 29.94 -7.82
N ARG A 394 6.72 29.72 -6.60
CA ARG A 394 5.89 30.66 -5.84
C ARG A 394 6.68 31.88 -5.35
N HIS A 395 7.93 31.69 -4.91
CA HIS A 395 8.73 32.77 -4.31
C HIS A 395 9.65 33.50 -5.29
N TRP A 396 9.91 32.95 -6.49
CA TRP A 396 10.84 33.52 -7.47
C TRP A 396 10.39 34.88 -8.02
N ASP A 397 9.09 34.98 -8.29
CA ASP A 397 8.46 36.16 -8.89
C ASP A 397 7.78 37.05 -7.84
N ALA A 398 7.88 36.69 -6.55
CA ALA A 398 7.35 37.51 -5.47
C ALA A 398 8.17 38.80 -5.36
N PRO A 399 7.52 39.98 -5.24
CA PRO A 399 8.24 41.20 -4.92
C PRO A 399 8.96 41.00 -3.58
N PRO A 400 10.17 41.55 -3.39
CA PRO A 400 10.87 41.45 -2.12
C PRO A 400 9.96 41.99 -1.01
N SER A 401 9.66 41.15 -0.02
CA SER A 401 9.01 41.56 1.22
C SER A 401 9.96 42.50 1.97
N GLU A 402 9.45 43.66 2.39
CA GLU A 402 10.19 44.70 3.13
C GLU A 402 10.76 44.22 4.46
#